data_AF-A0A430R0T1-F1
#
_entry.id   AF-A0A430R0T1-F1
#
_cell.length_a   1.000
_cell.length_b   1.000
_cell.length_c   1.000
_cell.angle_alpha   90.00
_cell.angle_beta   90.00
_cell.angle_gamma   90.00
#
_symmetry.space_group_name_H-M   'P 1'
#
loop_
_entity.id
_entity.type
_entity.pdbx_description
1 polymer ?
#
loop_
_entity_poly.entity_id
_entity_poly.type
_entity_poly.pdbx_seq_one_letter_code
_entity_poly.pdbx_strand_id
1 'polypeptide(L)'
;MADPWTHAVNLDRAVLAEGVAQARVAQEDYEGVKPLVREVWQGRRWANLLGTVRSRGEELVPARVLLGYLRGYFLYREVPENDQAFWPHFLKDLGVERLLPTPAEYDRLWEVLGWHEETRAHLRFAEERRDFIGTLEAIFHFKALRLNALKDSFLSFYQTGMLPERARPYERVFRKLREAMELLLEEEAVPDLRDEEAVLGFLQEAGLYLGEPNPVRLLFNRSDQALGDLYRKLRGDRPATQRTRFRHKQVKVELLKSSVRIEEIQPTLSREPLLEGWTVYGKVVLEDGRFRRFSWVPRYTAEGDPIPEELEVTFEEGEAVRFRLHHQAFALRFSRPLWRPGEPLEPRPIGFNIAQYPLRFLLASGGEARERPEELLGEGLSLTDELIVEVRTEGQRDEWRRIAALPVEVRPHLEAWVEPEGVFARTYPPGLPVGVQVLAGERPVWEGVVQTETQGTLVARATWVPLRVRVYLGGEALFLTLAPKGWPQGWWRLGLGLGSSRVG
;
A
#
# COMPACT_ATOMS: atom_id res chain seq x y z
N MET A 1 29.02 5.63 -5.37
CA MET A 1 28.03 5.27 -6.40
C MET A 1 28.51 5.87 -7.71
N ALA A 2 28.66 5.05 -8.75
CA ALA A 2 29.05 5.50 -10.08
C ALA A 2 27.98 6.44 -10.66
N ASP A 3 28.39 7.32 -11.57
CA ASP A 3 27.54 8.32 -12.21
C ASP A 3 26.53 7.63 -13.15
N PRO A 4 25.22 7.92 -13.07
CA PRO A 4 24.20 7.38 -13.99
C PRO A 4 24.54 7.53 -15.48
N TRP A 5 25.36 8.52 -15.84
CA TRP A 5 25.89 8.67 -17.20
C TRP A 5 26.74 7.47 -17.65
N THR A 6 27.66 6.98 -16.83
CA THR A 6 28.54 5.85 -17.18
C THR A 6 27.73 4.58 -17.44
N HIS A 7 26.74 4.31 -16.60
CA HIS A 7 25.82 3.20 -16.80
C HIS A 7 25.03 3.34 -18.10
N ALA A 8 24.56 4.55 -18.44
CA ALA A 8 23.88 4.79 -19.71
C ALA A 8 24.77 4.55 -20.92
N VAL A 9 26.05 4.97 -20.86
CA VAL A 9 27.02 4.70 -21.92
C VAL A 9 27.25 3.20 -22.09
N ASN A 10 27.34 2.44 -20.99
CA ASN A 10 27.48 0.98 -21.04
C ASN A 10 26.28 0.31 -21.72
N LEU A 11 25.05 0.75 -21.39
CA LEU A 11 23.83 0.24 -22.04
C LEU A 11 23.78 0.59 -23.53
N ASP A 12 24.14 1.83 -23.91
CA ASP A 12 24.21 2.24 -25.32
C ASP A 12 25.18 1.36 -26.11
N ARG A 13 26.38 1.15 -25.56
CA ARG A 13 27.42 0.32 -26.17
C ARG A 13 26.99 -1.13 -26.30
N ALA A 14 26.32 -1.69 -25.29
CA ALA A 14 25.82 -3.06 -25.32
C ALA A 14 24.77 -3.27 -26.43
N VAL A 15 23.82 -2.34 -26.55
CA VAL A 15 22.80 -2.39 -27.63
C VAL A 15 23.43 -2.16 -28.99
N LEU A 16 24.38 -1.24 -29.12
CA LEU A 16 25.08 -0.97 -30.37
C LEU A 16 25.89 -2.19 -30.86
N ALA A 17 26.56 -2.90 -29.95
CA ALA A 17 27.44 -4.00 -30.30
C ALA A 17 26.69 -5.32 -30.58
N GLU A 18 25.62 -5.60 -29.83
CA GLU A 18 25.00 -6.93 -29.81
C GLU A 18 23.52 -6.91 -30.20
N GLY A 19 22.92 -5.74 -30.42
CA GLY A 19 21.48 -5.61 -30.61
C GLY A 19 20.69 -5.66 -29.31
N VAL A 20 19.40 -5.37 -29.37
CA VAL A 20 18.49 -5.22 -28.25
C VAL A 20 18.18 -6.57 -27.58
N ALA A 21 17.95 -7.63 -28.36
CA ALA A 21 17.60 -8.93 -27.80
C ALA A 21 18.80 -9.62 -27.13
N GLN A 22 20.03 -9.36 -27.59
CA GLN A 22 21.26 -10.02 -27.10
C GLN A 22 22.17 -9.12 -26.27
N ALA A 23 21.85 -7.83 -26.09
CA ALA A 23 22.65 -6.89 -25.31
C ALA A 23 23.07 -7.44 -23.95
N ARG A 24 24.37 -7.35 -23.66
CA ARG A 24 24.96 -7.64 -22.35
C ARG A 24 24.70 -6.49 -21.40
N VAL A 25 23.59 -6.59 -20.70
CA VAL A 25 23.24 -5.66 -19.64
C VAL A 25 23.71 -6.25 -18.32
N ALA A 26 24.62 -5.58 -17.63
CA ALA A 26 24.98 -5.93 -16.26
C ALA A 26 23.90 -5.41 -15.29
N GLN A 27 23.72 -6.10 -14.16
CA GLN A 27 22.73 -5.69 -13.16
C GLN A 27 23.06 -4.30 -12.56
N GLU A 28 24.35 -4.02 -12.35
CA GLU A 28 24.82 -2.71 -11.88
C GLU A 28 24.44 -1.59 -12.85
N ASP A 29 24.64 -1.79 -14.16
CA ASP A 29 24.29 -0.79 -15.17
C ASP A 29 22.77 -0.60 -15.28
N TYR A 30 22.00 -1.68 -15.18
CA TYR A 30 20.54 -1.62 -15.17
C TYR A 30 19.98 -0.85 -13.96
N GLU A 31 20.51 -1.10 -12.75
CA GLU A 31 20.07 -0.41 -11.54
C GLU A 31 20.58 1.04 -11.48
N GLY A 32 21.85 1.25 -11.83
CA GLY A 32 22.52 2.55 -11.77
C GLY A 32 21.99 3.57 -12.78
N VAL A 33 21.43 3.13 -13.91
CA VAL A 33 20.88 4.03 -14.92
C VAL A 33 19.47 4.56 -14.57
N LYS A 34 18.76 3.93 -13.62
CA LYS A 34 17.34 4.23 -13.32
C LYS A 34 17.03 5.72 -13.11
N PRO A 35 17.80 6.50 -12.35
CA PRO A 35 17.53 7.93 -12.18
C PRO A 35 17.54 8.70 -13.51
N LEU A 36 18.50 8.38 -14.38
CA LEU A 36 18.64 9.01 -15.69
C LEU A 36 17.53 8.54 -16.64
N VAL A 37 17.25 7.24 -16.70
CA VAL A 37 16.16 6.70 -17.52
C VAL A 37 14.82 7.26 -17.08
N ARG A 38 14.58 7.49 -15.78
CA ARG A 38 13.36 8.13 -15.28
C ARG A 38 13.17 9.54 -15.87
N GLU A 39 14.22 10.36 -15.90
CA GLU A 39 14.15 11.71 -16.49
C GLU A 39 13.90 11.67 -18.00
N VAL A 40 14.57 10.74 -18.69
CA VAL A 40 14.41 10.51 -20.13
C VAL A 40 13.01 10.00 -20.44
N TRP A 41 12.51 9.05 -19.65
CA TRP A 41 11.16 8.52 -19.75
C TRP A 41 10.13 9.64 -19.63
N GLN A 42 10.19 10.43 -18.56
CA GLN A 42 9.25 11.53 -18.27
C GLN A 42 9.38 12.74 -19.22
N GLY A 43 10.29 12.70 -20.21
CA GLY A 43 10.56 13.82 -21.11
C GLY A 43 11.19 15.03 -20.43
N ARG A 44 11.65 14.92 -19.18
CA ARG A 44 12.36 15.98 -18.45
C ARG A 44 13.79 16.16 -18.97
N ARG A 45 14.35 15.11 -19.58
CA ARG A 45 15.69 15.09 -20.14
C ARG A 45 15.69 14.53 -21.56
N TRP A 46 16.50 15.17 -22.42
CA TRP A 46 16.66 14.88 -23.84
C TRP A 46 15.34 14.85 -24.62
N ALA A 47 14.99 15.99 -25.20
CA ALA A 47 13.81 16.12 -26.04
C ALA A 47 13.88 15.23 -27.29
N ASN A 48 15.05 15.14 -27.93
CA ASN A 48 15.31 14.24 -29.04
C ASN A 48 16.00 12.96 -28.56
N LEU A 49 15.32 11.81 -28.67
CA LEU A 49 15.88 10.52 -28.27
C LEU A 49 16.76 9.85 -29.33
N LEU A 50 16.60 10.25 -30.59
CA LEU A 50 17.24 9.62 -31.73
C LEU A 50 18.58 10.29 -32.08
N GLY A 51 18.82 11.47 -31.49
CA GLY A 51 20.06 12.22 -31.65
C GLY A 51 21.16 11.79 -30.68
N THR A 52 22.41 11.95 -31.11
CA THR A 52 23.58 11.71 -30.27
C THR A 52 23.70 12.78 -29.18
N VAL A 53 23.90 12.34 -27.93
CA VAL A 53 24.21 13.19 -26.79
C VAL A 53 25.67 13.01 -26.42
N ARG A 54 26.40 14.11 -26.26
CA ARG A 54 27.81 14.12 -25.86
C ARG A 54 27.96 14.70 -24.47
N SER A 55 28.64 13.99 -23.59
CA SER A 55 29.01 14.50 -22.27
C SER A 55 30.25 13.78 -21.77
N ARG A 56 31.12 14.49 -21.07
CA ARG A 56 32.34 13.95 -20.43
C ARG A 56 33.25 13.14 -21.38
N GLY A 57 33.29 13.51 -22.66
CA GLY A 57 34.13 12.83 -23.67
C GLY A 57 33.55 11.52 -24.21
N GLU A 58 32.35 11.12 -23.78
CA GLU A 58 31.62 9.96 -24.30
C GLU A 58 30.35 10.40 -25.04
N GLU A 59 29.90 9.54 -25.95
CA GLU A 59 28.69 9.75 -26.75
C GLU A 59 27.73 8.58 -26.55
N LEU A 60 26.43 8.87 -26.49
CA LEU A 60 25.38 7.85 -26.46
C LEU A 60 24.17 8.31 -27.27
N VAL A 61 23.30 7.36 -27.63
CA VAL A 61 21.97 7.65 -28.20
C VAL A 61 20.90 7.26 -27.16
N PRO A 62 20.10 8.22 -26.65
CA PRO A 62 19.11 7.94 -25.61
C PRO A 62 18.13 6.81 -25.93
N ALA A 63 17.73 6.66 -27.20
CA ALA A 63 16.88 5.57 -27.66
C ALA A 63 17.50 4.19 -27.35
N ARG A 64 18.79 4.00 -27.60
CA ARG A 64 19.48 2.73 -27.28
C ARG A 64 19.62 2.52 -25.78
N VAL A 65 19.82 3.59 -25.00
CA VAL A 65 19.82 3.48 -23.53
C VAL A 65 18.46 2.99 -23.02
N LEU A 66 17.35 3.50 -23.55
CA LEU A 66 16.00 3.02 -23.21
C LEU A 66 15.78 1.56 -23.59
N LEU A 67 16.27 1.13 -24.76
CA LEU A 67 16.19 -0.26 -25.20
C LEU A 67 17.06 -1.19 -24.33
N GLY A 68 18.26 -0.75 -23.95
CA GLY A 68 19.13 -1.46 -23.02
C GLY A 68 18.52 -1.57 -21.62
N TYR A 69 17.87 -0.51 -21.14
CA TYR A 69 17.11 -0.57 -19.89
C TYR A 69 15.96 -1.57 -19.97
N LEU A 70 15.20 -1.54 -21.07
CA LEU A 70 14.11 -2.48 -21.30
C LEU A 70 14.62 -3.92 -21.32
N ARG A 71 15.76 -4.18 -21.98
CA ARG A 71 16.42 -5.49 -21.94
C ARG A 71 16.79 -5.90 -20.51
N GLY A 72 17.40 -5.01 -19.72
CA GLY A 72 17.72 -5.26 -18.31
C GLY A 72 16.47 -5.60 -17.49
N TYR A 73 15.39 -4.86 -17.67
CA TYR A 73 14.10 -5.13 -17.03
C TYR A 73 13.60 -6.55 -17.34
N PHE A 74 13.68 -7.02 -18.59
CA PHE A 74 13.30 -8.39 -18.93
C PHE A 74 14.24 -9.47 -18.37
N LEU A 75 15.52 -9.15 -18.18
CA LEU A 75 16.48 -10.07 -17.57
C LEU A 75 16.23 -10.22 -16.07
N TYR A 76 16.04 -9.10 -15.37
CA TYR A 76 16.09 -9.04 -13.90
C TYR A 76 14.72 -8.89 -13.22
N ARG A 77 13.62 -8.79 -13.98
CA ARG A 77 12.27 -8.68 -13.42
C ARG A 77 11.33 -9.72 -14.02
N GLU A 78 10.32 -10.10 -13.24
CA GLU A 78 9.21 -10.92 -13.74
C GLU A 78 8.19 -10.00 -14.44
N VAL A 79 8.01 -10.19 -15.74
CA VAL A 79 7.21 -9.27 -16.56
C VAL A 79 5.76 -9.76 -16.67
N PRO A 80 4.75 -8.90 -16.39
CA PRO A 80 3.34 -9.25 -16.52
C PRO A 80 2.91 -9.58 -17.95
N GLU A 81 1.83 -10.37 -18.09
CA GLU A 81 1.40 -10.93 -19.38
C GLU A 81 0.55 -10.03 -20.26
N ASN A 82 0.10 -8.90 -19.72
CA ASN A 82 -0.80 -7.99 -20.41
C ASN A 82 -0.43 -6.54 -20.09
N ASP A 83 -0.81 -5.64 -21.01
CA ASP A 83 -0.52 -4.21 -20.91
C ASP A 83 -1.03 -3.62 -19.59
N GLN A 84 -2.20 -4.05 -19.13
CA GLN A 84 -2.84 -3.54 -17.91
C GLN A 84 -1.97 -3.75 -16.66
N ALA A 85 -1.30 -4.89 -16.55
CA ALA A 85 -0.42 -5.21 -15.44
C ALA A 85 1.04 -4.78 -15.69
N PHE A 86 1.47 -4.73 -16.95
CA PHE A 86 2.82 -4.33 -17.34
C PHE A 86 3.14 -2.90 -16.91
N TRP A 87 2.27 -1.95 -17.23
CA TRP A 87 2.54 -0.52 -17.00
C TRP A 87 2.76 -0.15 -15.53
N PRO A 88 1.90 -0.56 -14.58
CA PRO A 88 2.16 -0.32 -13.17
C PRO A 88 3.49 -0.90 -12.70
N HIS A 89 3.87 -2.09 -13.21
CA HIS A 89 5.08 -2.77 -12.80
C HIS A 89 6.35 -2.07 -13.35
N PHE A 90 6.36 -1.74 -14.64
CA PHE A 90 7.46 -1.05 -15.30
C PHE A 90 7.69 0.36 -14.72
N LEU A 91 6.61 1.11 -14.49
CA LEU A 91 6.70 2.45 -13.90
C LEU A 91 7.18 2.42 -12.45
N LYS A 92 6.74 1.43 -11.67
CA LYS A 92 7.23 1.24 -10.30
C LYS A 92 8.72 0.89 -10.27
N ASP A 93 9.20 0.04 -11.17
CA ASP A 93 10.63 -0.30 -11.29
C ASP A 93 11.49 0.92 -11.64
N LEU A 94 10.97 1.82 -12.47
CA LEU A 94 11.59 3.12 -12.75
C LEU A 94 11.47 4.12 -11.59
N GLY A 95 10.66 3.86 -10.57
CA GLY A 95 10.36 4.76 -9.45
C GLY A 95 9.45 5.93 -9.83
N VAL A 96 8.45 5.66 -10.67
CA VAL A 96 7.37 6.59 -11.04
C VAL A 96 6.07 6.18 -10.35
N GLU A 97 5.51 7.08 -9.55
CA GLU A 97 4.31 6.83 -8.72
C GLU A 97 3.01 7.05 -9.49
N ARG A 98 2.76 6.23 -10.54
CA ARG A 98 1.47 6.18 -11.25
C ARG A 98 1.24 4.81 -11.89
N LEU A 99 -0.02 4.50 -12.21
CA LEU A 99 -0.41 3.19 -12.75
C LEU A 99 -0.27 3.06 -14.27
N LEU A 100 -0.41 4.15 -15.03
CA LEU A 100 -0.37 4.13 -16.50
C LEU A 100 0.61 5.19 -17.04
N PRO A 101 1.25 4.96 -18.20
CA PRO A 101 2.03 5.97 -18.88
C PRO A 101 1.12 7.09 -19.40
N THR A 102 1.65 8.30 -19.49
CA THR A 102 1.00 9.36 -20.27
C THR A 102 1.10 9.05 -21.76
N PRO A 103 0.22 9.62 -22.60
CA PRO A 103 0.29 9.43 -24.06
C PRO A 103 1.67 9.76 -24.63
N ALA A 104 2.30 10.85 -24.18
CA ALA A 104 3.62 11.27 -24.65
C ALA A 104 4.73 10.26 -24.32
N GLU A 105 4.70 9.64 -23.14
CA GLU A 105 5.70 8.63 -22.74
C GLU A 105 5.49 7.31 -23.49
N TYR A 106 4.22 6.95 -23.71
CA TYR A 106 3.85 5.80 -24.52
C TYR A 106 4.30 5.98 -25.98
N ASP A 107 4.04 7.14 -26.58
CA ASP A 107 4.47 7.49 -27.93
C ASP A 107 6.00 7.49 -28.04
N ARG A 108 6.69 8.04 -27.03
CA ARG A 108 8.14 8.09 -26.96
C ARG A 108 8.79 6.70 -27.02
N LEU A 109 8.26 5.73 -26.27
CA LEU A 109 8.79 4.36 -26.33
C LEU A 109 8.47 3.68 -27.66
N TRP A 110 7.28 3.91 -28.20
CA TRP A 110 6.88 3.36 -29.50
C TRP A 110 7.75 3.90 -30.64
N GLU A 111 8.09 5.19 -30.60
CA GLU A 111 9.01 5.83 -31.54
C GLU A 111 10.41 5.19 -31.46
N VAL A 112 10.91 4.94 -30.26
CA VAL A 112 12.21 4.26 -30.04
C VAL A 112 12.20 2.85 -30.61
N LEU A 113 11.14 2.06 -30.35
CA LEU A 113 10.98 0.72 -30.89
C LEU A 113 10.81 0.72 -32.42
N GLY A 114 10.15 1.73 -32.98
CA GLY A 114 10.01 1.92 -34.42
C GLY A 114 11.29 2.42 -35.08
N TRP A 115 12.16 3.13 -34.38
CA TRP A 115 13.40 3.63 -34.91
C TRP A 115 14.47 2.54 -35.07
N HIS A 116 14.63 1.66 -34.08
CA HIS A 116 15.69 0.65 -34.08
C HIS A 116 15.41 -0.51 -35.05
N GLU A 117 16.40 -0.89 -35.86
CA GLU A 117 16.27 -1.85 -36.96
C GLU A 117 15.73 -3.22 -36.49
N GLU A 118 16.30 -3.76 -35.42
CA GLU A 118 15.94 -5.06 -34.86
C GLU A 118 14.52 -5.10 -34.28
N THR A 119 14.04 -4.01 -33.69
CA THR A 119 12.72 -4.00 -33.01
C THR A 119 11.59 -3.61 -33.95
N ARG A 120 11.87 -2.85 -35.01
CA ARG A 120 10.86 -2.35 -35.96
C ARG A 120 10.06 -3.47 -36.62
N ALA A 121 10.72 -4.57 -36.99
CA ALA A 121 10.07 -5.71 -37.65
C ALA A 121 9.10 -6.48 -36.72
N HIS A 122 9.14 -6.21 -35.42
CA HIS A 122 8.36 -6.91 -34.40
C HIS A 122 7.20 -6.08 -33.83
N LEU A 123 6.99 -4.85 -34.33
CA LEU A 123 5.87 -4.00 -33.91
C LEU A 123 4.53 -4.66 -34.28
N ARG A 124 3.64 -4.81 -33.30
CA ARG A 124 2.33 -5.41 -33.45
C ARG A 124 1.20 -4.42 -33.19
N PHE A 125 0.07 -4.66 -33.85
CA PHE A 125 -1.17 -3.90 -33.68
C PHE A 125 -2.32 -4.88 -33.47
N ALA A 126 -3.18 -4.62 -32.49
CA ALA A 126 -4.42 -5.34 -32.21
C ALA A 126 -5.58 -4.36 -32.29
N GLU A 127 -6.58 -4.62 -33.16
CA GLU A 127 -7.77 -3.78 -33.32
C GLU A 127 -7.44 -2.29 -33.52
N GLU A 128 -6.48 -1.99 -34.41
CA GLU A 128 -5.96 -0.64 -34.71
C GLU A 128 -5.23 0.06 -33.55
N ARG A 129 -5.06 -0.62 -32.41
CA ARG A 129 -4.26 -0.16 -31.27
C ARG A 129 -2.91 -0.84 -31.26
N ARG A 130 -1.89 -0.12 -30.79
CA ARG A 130 -0.53 -0.64 -30.63
C ARG A 130 -0.55 -1.73 -29.56
N ASP A 131 -0.15 -2.94 -29.93
CA ASP A 131 -0.05 -4.09 -29.03
C ASP A 131 1.34 -4.10 -28.40
N PHE A 132 1.46 -3.47 -27.24
CA PHE A 132 2.75 -3.22 -26.62
C PHE A 132 3.37 -4.50 -26.08
N ILE A 133 2.63 -5.26 -25.27
CA ILE A 133 3.12 -6.55 -24.77
C ILE A 133 3.38 -7.54 -25.90
N GLY A 134 2.52 -7.65 -26.92
CA GLY A 134 2.77 -8.54 -28.04
C GLY A 134 4.02 -8.16 -28.84
N THR A 135 4.32 -6.85 -28.95
CA THR A 135 5.57 -6.35 -29.52
C THR A 135 6.78 -6.77 -28.67
N LEU A 136 6.71 -6.56 -27.36
CA LEU A 136 7.80 -6.93 -26.45
C LEU A 136 8.01 -8.45 -26.36
N GLU A 137 6.94 -9.24 -26.46
CA GLU A 137 7.01 -10.70 -26.57
C GLU A 137 7.75 -11.12 -27.84
N ALA A 138 7.47 -10.46 -28.97
CA ALA A 138 8.12 -10.76 -30.24
C ALA A 138 9.62 -10.42 -30.22
N ILE A 139 10.02 -9.38 -29.49
CA ILE A 139 11.43 -8.93 -29.39
C ILE A 139 12.21 -9.76 -28.35
N PHE A 140 11.66 -9.90 -27.13
CA PHE A 140 12.40 -10.46 -25.99
C PHE A 140 12.02 -11.89 -25.65
N HIS A 141 11.01 -12.45 -26.32
CA HIS A 141 10.46 -13.77 -26.03
C HIS A 141 10.12 -13.96 -24.54
N PHE A 142 9.60 -12.92 -23.88
CA PHE A 142 9.51 -12.91 -22.41
C PHE A 142 8.57 -13.97 -21.82
N LYS A 143 7.63 -14.54 -22.60
CA LYS A 143 6.88 -15.71 -22.15
C LYS A 143 7.79 -16.93 -21.94
N ALA A 144 8.87 -17.06 -22.72
CA ALA A 144 9.95 -18.04 -22.50
C ALA A 144 10.85 -17.67 -21.30
N LEU A 145 10.81 -16.40 -20.87
CA LEU A 145 11.51 -15.92 -19.68
C LEU A 145 10.76 -16.15 -18.37
N ARG A 146 9.54 -16.68 -18.33
CA ARG A 146 8.92 -16.95 -17.02
C ARG A 146 9.71 -17.98 -16.27
N LEU A 147 9.73 -17.88 -14.94
CA LEU A 147 10.58 -18.74 -14.13
C LEU A 147 10.33 -20.23 -14.39
N ASN A 148 9.08 -20.66 -14.51
CA ASN A 148 8.76 -22.06 -14.82
C ASN A 148 9.16 -22.45 -16.25
N ALA A 149 8.82 -21.63 -17.25
CA ALA A 149 9.20 -21.89 -18.64
C ALA A 149 10.73 -21.94 -18.82
N LEU A 150 11.47 -21.07 -18.10
CA LEU A 150 12.91 -21.05 -18.09
C LEU A 150 13.48 -22.28 -17.39
N LYS A 151 12.95 -22.67 -16.21
CA LYS A 151 13.35 -23.89 -15.50
C LYS A 151 13.10 -25.13 -16.37
N ASP A 152 11.92 -25.26 -16.98
CA ASP A 152 11.56 -26.42 -17.80
C ASP A 152 12.37 -26.48 -19.10
N SER A 153 12.60 -25.34 -19.75
CA SER A 153 13.49 -25.25 -20.91
C SER A 153 14.93 -25.60 -20.54
N PHE A 154 15.41 -25.15 -19.38
CA PHE A 154 16.74 -25.47 -18.89
C PHE A 154 16.88 -26.97 -18.56
N LEU A 155 15.89 -27.58 -17.89
CA LEU A 155 15.90 -29.03 -17.61
C LEU A 155 15.90 -29.85 -18.90
N SER A 156 15.10 -29.45 -19.89
CA SER A 156 15.09 -30.07 -21.22
C SER A 156 16.46 -29.93 -21.91
N PHE A 157 17.06 -28.74 -21.88
CA PHE A 157 18.41 -28.49 -22.40
C PHE A 157 19.48 -29.30 -21.67
N TYR A 158 19.40 -29.41 -20.35
CA TYR A 158 20.34 -30.18 -19.53
C TYR A 158 20.30 -31.67 -19.87
N GLN A 159 19.10 -32.24 -20.09
CA GLN A 159 18.90 -33.65 -20.40
C GLN A 159 19.24 -34.00 -21.86
N THR A 160 18.86 -33.14 -22.81
CA THR A 160 18.93 -33.46 -24.25
C THR A 160 20.13 -32.83 -24.95
N GLY A 161 20.76 -31.82 -24.34
CA GLY A 161 21.79 -30.99 -24.98
C GLY A 161 21.27 -30.04 -26.05
N MET A 162 19.98 -30.09 -26.40
CA MET A 162 19.36 -29.25 -27.42
C MET A 162 18.52 -28.15 -26.80
N LEU A 163 18.70 -26.93 -27.30
CA LEU A 163 18.02 -25.75 -26.78
C LEU A 163 16.70 -25.53 -27.53
N PRO A 164 15.55 -25.41 -26.84
CA PRO A 164 14.28 -25.12 -27.48
C PRO A 164 14.34 -23.83 -28.31
N GLU A 165 13.62 -23.76 -29.45
CA GLU A 165 13.64 -22.56 -30.32
C GLU A 165 13.30 -21.28 -29.57
N ARG A 166 12.30 -21.34 -28.68
CA ARG A 166 11.87 -20.22 -27.83
C ARG A 166 12.92 -19.77 -26.82
N ALA A 167 13.87 -20.64 -26.48
CA ALA A 167 14.93 -20.38 -25.52
C ALA A 167 16.25 -19.94 -26.19
N ARG A 168 16.36 -19.98 -27.54
CA ARG A 168 17.59 -19.59 -28.29
C ARG A 168 18.21 -18.27 -27.83
N PRO A 169 17.43 -17.21 -27.53
CA PRO A 169 17.99 -15.97 -27.00
C PRO A 169 18.71 -16.09 -25.64
N TYR A 170 18.59 -17.23 -24.94
CA TYR A 170 19.18 -17.53 -23.63
C TYR A 170 20.25 -18.61 -23.69
N GLU A 171 20.71 -19.01 -24.88
CA GLU A 171 21.68 -20.09 -25.06
C GLU A 171 22.90 -19.95 -24.15
N ARG A 172 23.47 -18.73 -24.06
CA ARG A 172 24.62 -18.45 -23.21
C ARG A 172 24.29 -18.60 -21.72
N VAL A 173 23.15 -18.05 -21.28
CA VAL A 173 22.66 -18.16 -19.90
C VAL A 173 22.52 -19.64 -19.53
N PHE A 174 21.97 -20.45 -20.43
CA PHE A 174 21.73 -21.87 -20.20
C PHE A 174 23.04 -22.67 -20.17
N ARG A 175 23.99 -22.37 -21.04
CA ARG A 175 25.33 -22.98 -21.01
C ARG A 175 26.04 -22.68 -19.69
N LYS A 176 26.05 -21.43 -19.25
CA LYS A 176 26.68 -21.02 -17.98
C LYS A 176 25.95 -21.54 -16.75
N LEU A 177 24.61 -21.60 -16.81
CA LEU A 177 23.83 -22.24 -15.76
C LEU A 177 24.10 -23.74 -15.70
N ARG A 178 24.32 -24.40 -16.83
CA ARG A 178 24.69 -25.81 -16.88
C ARG A 178 26.04 -26.06 -16.21
N GLU A 179 27.06 -25.28 -16.56
CA GLU A 179 28.38 -25.35 -15.91
C GLU A 179 28.25 -25.16 -14.38
N ALA A 180 27.44 -24.19 -13.94
CA ALA A 180 27.19 -23.96 -12.51
C ALA A 180 26.46 -25.13 -11.83
N MET A 181 25.46 -25.71 -12.51
CA MET A 181 24.67 -26.82 -11.98
C MET A 181 25.47 -28.12 -11.93
N GLU A 182 26.31 -28.40 -12.93
CA GLU A 182 27.20 -29.56 -12.94
C GLU A 182 28.14 -29.50 -11.73
N LEU A 183 28.79 -28.37 -11.49
CA LEU A 183 29.64 -28.16 -10.32
C LEU A 183 28.88 -28.32 -8.99
N LEU A 184 27.68 -27.73 -8.87
CA LEU A 184 26.87 -27.88 -7.66
C LEU A 184 26.43 -29.34 -7.42
N LEU A 185 26.21 -30.14 -8.47
CA LEU A 185 25.78 -31.53 -8.37
C LEU A 185 26.94 -32.50 -8.08
N GLU A 186 28.17 -32.13 -8.43
CA GLU A 186 29.38 -32.94 -8.19
C GLU A 186 29.88 -32.84 -6.74
N GLU A 187 29.51 -31.79 -6.01
CA GLU A 187 30.03 -31.46 -4.68
C GLU A 187 29.20 -32.07 -3.54
N GLU A 188 29.87 -32.61 -2.50
CA GLU A 188 29.19 -33.24 -1.35
C GLU A 188 28.52 -32.24 -0.42
N ALA A 189 29.11 -31.04 -0.28
CA ALA A 189 28.62 -29.96 0.55
C ALA A 189 28.35 -28.72 -0.30
N VAL A 190 27.08 -28.49 -0.62
CA VAL A 190 26.63 -27.31 -1.37
C VAL A 190 26.37 -26.12 -0.44
N PRO A 191 26.59 -24.87 -0.91
CA PRO A 191 26.20 -23.67 -0.17
C PRO A 191 24.67 -23.58 0.00
N ASP A 192 24.19 -22.66 0.85
CA ASP A 192 22.76 -22.39 0.93
C ASP A 192 22.25 -21.85 -0.42
N LEU A 193 21.51 -22.70 -1.15
CA LEU A 193 20.97 -22.37 -2.48
C LEU A 193 19.88 -21.27 -2.45
N ARG A 194 19.53 -20.75 -1.27
CA ARG A 194 18.67 -19.58 -1.08
C ARG A 194 19.44 -18.28 -0.80
N ASP A 195 20.75 -18.34 -0.70
CA ASP A 195 21.63 -17.20 -0.51
C ASP A 195 22.43 -16.93 -1.79
N GLU A 196 22.12 -15.82 -2.47
CA GLU A 196 22.78 -15.43 -3.73
C GLU A 196 24.30 -15.26 -3.53
N GLU A 197 24.72 -14.60 -2.46
CA GLU A 197 26.14 -14.29 -2.22
C GLU A 197 26.92 -15.56 -1.89
N ALA A 198 26.35 -16.45 -1.09
CA ALA A 198 26.97 -17.73 -0.76
C ALA A 198 27.16 -18.61 -2.01
N VAL A 199 26.16 -18.68 -2.90
CA VAL A 199 26.26 -19.44 -4.15
C VAL A 199 27.31 -18.82 -5.08
N LEU A 200 27.28 -17.49 -5.28
CA LEU A 200 28.24 -16.83 -6.17
C LEU A 200 29.67 -16.93 -5.64
N GLY A 201 29.87 -16.78 -4.32
CA GLY A 201 31.15 -16.98 -3.66
C GLY A 201 31.70 -18.38 -3.88
N PHE A 202 30.87 -19.40 -3.66
CA PHE A 202 31.23 -20.80 -3.90
C PHE A 202 31.67 -21.06 -5.36
N LEU A 203 30.88 -20.61 -6.34
CA LEU A 203 31.22 -20.79 -7.76
C LEU A 203 32.51 -20.06 -8.14
N GLN A 204 32.74 -18.87 -7.57
CA GLN A 204 33.94 -18.09 -7.81
C GLN A 204 35.19 -18.74 -7.17
N GLU A 205 35.08 -19.28 -5.96
CA GLU A 205 36.15 -20.05 -5.29
C GLU A 205 36.54 -21.30 -6.08
N ALA A 206 35.56 -21.95 -6.70
CA ALA A 206 35.78 -23.05 -7.64
C ALA A 206 36.34 -22.61 -9.02
N GLY A 207 36.57 -21.30 -9.22
CA GLY A 207 37.13 -20.74 -10.46
C GLY A 207 36.12 -20.58 -11.60
N LEU A 208 34.82 -20.75 -11.34
CA LEU A 208 33.77 -20.63 -12.35
C LEU A 208 33.25 -19.18 -12.44
N TYR A 209 33.66 -18.47 -13.49
CA TYR A 209 33.11 -17.15 -13.81
C TYR A 209 31.93 -17.25 -14.79
N LEU A 210 30.74 -16.88 -14.32
CA LEU A 210 29.51 -17.00 -15.11
C LEU A 210 29.32 -15.88 -16.16
N GLY A 211 30.01 -14.75 -16.00
CA GLY A 211 29.88 -13.58 -16.86
C GLY A 211 28.51 -12.90 -16.79
N GLU A 212 28.30 -11.90 -17.66
CA GLU A 212 27.03 -11.17 -17.76
C GLU A 212 26.25 -11.53 -19.04
N PRO A 213 24.91 -11.69 -18.95
CA PRO A 213 24.11 -11.66 -17.72
C PRO A 213 24.36 -12.89 -16.84
N ASN A 214 24.54 -12.70 -15.53
CA ASN A 214 24.78 -13.79 -14.60
C ASN A 214 23.53 -14.69 -14.43
N PRO A 215 23.60 -16.00 -14.78
CA PRO A 215 22.45 -16.90 -14.76
C PRO A 215 21.93 -17.20 -13.35
N VAL A 216 22.80 -17.22 -12.34
CA VAL A 216 22.41 -17.43 -10.93
C VAL A 216 21.63 -16.21 -10.46
N ARG A 217 22.17 -15.00 -10.67
CA ARG A 217 21.45 -13.75 -10.35
C ARG A 217 20.12 -13.64 -11.09
N LEU A 218 20.05 -14.09 -12.34
CA LEU A 218 18.81 -14.10 -13.11
C LEU A 218 17.73 -14.97 -12.43
N LEU A 219 18.10 -16.13 -11.88
CA LEU A 219 17.19 -16.99 -11.12
C LEU A 219 16.80 -16.35 -9.78
N PHE A 220 17.77 -15.83 -9.02
CA PHE A 220 17.53 -15.20 -7.71
C PHE A 220 16.63 -13.96 -7.78
N ASN A 221 16.83 -13.11 -8.78
CA ASN A 221 16.00 -11.93 -9.02
C ASN A 221 14.52 -12.30 -9.28
N ARG A 222 14.22 -13.56 -9.60
CA ARG A 222 12.87 -14.07 -9.87
C ARG A 222 12.33 -14.91 -8.71
N SER A 223 13.18 -15.69 -8.07
CA SER A 223 12.90 -16.37 -6.80
C SER A 223 14.19 -16.89 -6.18
N ASP A 224 14.32 -16.63 -4.87
CA ASP A 224 15.29 -17.22 -3.95
C ASP A 224 15.29 -18.77 -3.92
N GLN A 225 14.21 -19.42 -4.37
CA GLN A 225 14.09 -20.88 -4.40
C GLN A 225 14.41 -21.49 -5.78
N ALA A 226 14.57 -20.67 -6.81
CA ALA A 226 14.65 -21.14 -8.19
C ALA A 226 15.84 -22.09 -8.45
N LEU A 227 17.01 -21.75 -7.90
CA LEU A 227 18.20 -22.58 -8.04
C LEU A 227 18.06 -23.89 -7.25
N GLY A 228 17.57 -23.83 -6.01
CA GLY A 228 17.29 -25.01 -5.20
C GLY A 228 16.22 -25.94 -5.78
N ASP A 229 15.24 -25.40 -6.51
CA ASP A 229 14.28 -26.18 -7.29
C ASP A 229 14.96 -26.97 -8.42
N LEU A 230 15.83 -26.30 -9.20
CA LEU A 230 16.57 -26.94 -10.30
C LEU A 230 17.52 -28.02 -9.77
N TYR A 231 18.28 -27.70 -8.72
CA TYR A 231 19.19 -28.64 -8.07
C TYR A 231 18.50 -29.92 -7.64
N ARG A 232 17.39 -29.82 -6.88
CA ARG A 232 16.63 -31.00 -6.43
C ARG A 232 16.06 -31.81 -7.59
N LYS A 233 15.51 -31.14 -8.61
CA LYS A 233 14.97 -31.81 -9.81
C LYS A 233 16.05 -32.58 -10.56
N LEU A 234 17.27 -32.04 -10.68
CA LEU A 234 18.38 -32.70 -11.37
C LEU A 234 19.01 -33.84 -10.55
N ARG A 235 19.08 -33.70 -9.23
CA ARG A 235 19.57 -34.76 -8.32
C ARG A 235 18.63 -35.96 -8.22
N GLY A 236 17.40 -35.85 -8.73
CA GLY A 236 16.36 -36.87 -8.58
C GLY A 236 15.79 -36.93 -7.16
N ASP A 237 16.08 -35.93 -6.33
CA ASP A 237 15.51 -35.80 -5.00
C ASP A 237 14.00 -35.56 -5.16
N ARG A 238 13.19 -36.45 -4.55
CA ARG A 238 11.74 -36.19 -4.47
C ARG A 238 11.56 -34.82 -3.84
N PRO A 239 10.67 -33.97 -4.37
CA PRO A 239 10.38 -32.70 -3.72
C PRO A 239 10.01 -33.04 -2.28
N ALA A 240 10.80 -32.56 -1.32
CA ALA A 240 10.40 -32.60 0.06
C ALA A 240 8.99 -32.00 0.10
N THR A 241 7.99 -32.82 0.38
CA THR A 241 6.58 -32.47 0.46
C THR A 241 6.36 -31.61 1.70
N GLN A 242 7.00 -30.45 1.70
CA GLN A 242 6.77 -29.33 2.57
C GLN A 242 6.76 -28.06 1.71
N ARG A 243 5.96 -28.06 0.64
CA ARG A 243 5.19 -26.84 0.38
C ARG A 243 4.19 -26.76 1.53
N THR A 244 4.56 -26.09 2.61
CA THR A 244 3.57 -25.62 3.59
C THR A 244 2.59 -24.77 2.79
N ARG A 245 1.48 -25.39 2.35
CA ARG A 245 0.34 -24.71 1.72
C ARG A 245 0.09 -23.48 2.56
N PHE A 246 0.03 -22.31 1.94
CA PHE A 246 -0.19 -21.09 2.68
C PHE A 246 -1.59 -21.16 3.27
N ARG A 247 -1.69 -21.62 4.52
CA ARG A 247 -2.93 -21.78 5.26
C ARG A 247 -3.07 -20.59 6.17
N HIS A 248 -4.02 -19.73 5.85
CA HIS A 248 -4.38 -18.65 6.74
C HIS A 248 -5.10 -19.23 7.96
N LYS A 249 -4.64 -18.88 9.17
CA LYS A 249 -5.15 -19.48 10.41
C LYS A 249 -6.64 -19.22 10.64
N GLN A 250 -7.14 -18.07 10.18
CA GLN A 250 -8.53 -17.63 10.37
C GLN A 250 -9.47 -18.01 9.21
N VAL A 251 -8.99 -18.67 8.15
CA VAL A 251 -9.86 -19.02 7.02
C VAL A 251 -9.73 -20.49 6.67
N LYS A 252 -10.88 -21.17 6.66
CA LYS A 252 -11.02 -22.52 6.15
C LYS A 252 -11.73 -22.47 4.81
N VAL A 253 -11.11 -23.05 3.80
CA VAL A 253 -11.69 -23.19 2.46
C VAL A 253 -12.42 -24.52 2.36
N GLU A 254 -13.68 -24.48 1.97
CA GLU A 254 -14.49 -25.64 1.61
C GLU A 254 -14.71 -25.61 0.10
N LEU A 255 -14.17 -26.59 -0.64
CA LEU A 255 -14.41 -26.68 -2.07
C LEU A 255 -15.82 -27.23 -2.31
N LEU A 256 -16.65 -26.49 -3.06
CA LEU A 256 -18.03 -26.90 -3.37
C LEU A 256 -18.11 -27.62 -4.72
N LYS A 257 -17.58 -27.00 -5.78
CA LYS A 257 -17.59 -27.55 -7.14
C LYS A 257 -16.39 -27.03 -7.91
N SER A 258 -15.79 -27.87 -8.73
CA SER A 258 -14.75 -27.45 -9.68
C SER A 258 -14.94 -28.16 -11.01
N SER A 259 -14.85 -27.44 -12.12
CA SER A 259 -14.76 -28.02 -13.46
C SER A 259 -13.32 -28.30 -13.88
N VAL A 260 -12.33 -27.87 -13.09
CA VAL A 260 -10.89 -27.93 -13.38
C VAL A 260 -10.10 -28.46 -12.18
N ARG A 261 -8.87 -28.96 -12.41
CA ARG A 261 -8.01 -29.40 -11.31
C ARG A 261 -7.34 -28.22 -10.61
N ILE A 262 -7.44 -28.18 -9.28
CA ILE A 262 -7.00 -27.05 -8.45
C ILE A 262 -5.71 -27.45 -7.74
N GLU A 263 -4.65 -26.66 -7.91
CA GLU A 263 -3.41 -26.80 -7.13
C GLU A 263 -3.59 -26.24 -5.72
N GLU A 264 -4.12 -25.00 -5.62
CA GLU A 264 -4.24 -24.28 -4.36
C GLU A 264 -5.36 -23.23 -4.39
N ILE A 265 -6.06 -23.05 -3.26
CA ILE A 265 -6.89 -21.87 -3.01
C ILE A 265 -6.25 -21.13 -1.83
N GLN A 266 -5.73 -19.94 -2.10
CA GLN A 266 -5.23 -19.03 -1.09
C GLN A 266 -6.35 -18.03 -0.72
N PRO A 267 -6.96 -18.14 0.46
CA PRO A 267 -8.11 -17.31 0.84
C PRO A 267 -7.74 -15.83 1.05
N THR A 268 -6.49 -15.55 1.37
CA THR A 268 -5.95 -14.20 1.54
C THR A 268 -4.51 -14.15 1.04
N LEU A 269 -4.10 -13.01 0.51
CA LEU A 269 -2.73 -12.72 0.10
C LEU A 269 -1.91 -12.05 1.22
N SER A 270 -2.57 -11.59 2.30
CA SER A 270 -1.92 -11.03 3.50
C SER A 270 -1.83 -12.08 4.61
N ARG A 271 -0.82 -11.94 5.48
CA ARG A 271 -0.65 -12.73 6.71
C ARG A 271 -1.30 -12.08 7.93
N GLU A 272 -1.80 -10.86 7.78
CA GLU A 272 -2.41 -10.09 8.85
C GLU A 272 -3.76 -10.69 9.26
N PRO A 273 -4.19 -10.46 10.51
CA PRO A 273 -5.53 -10.83 10.94
C PRO A 273 -6.61 -10.25 10.01
N LEU A 274 -7.62 -11.05 9.70
CA LEU A 274 -8.78 -10.58 8.95
C LEU A 274 -9.65 -9.69 9.82
N LEU A 275 -10.21 -8.63 9.24
CA LEU A 275 -11.13 -7.71 9.89
C LEU A 275 -12.48 -7.73 9.18
N GLU A 276 -13.58 -7.72 9.93
CA GLU A 276 -14.92 -7.59 9.37
C GLU A 276 -15.07 -6.34 8.51
N GLY A 277 -15.77 -6.46 7.38
CA GLY A 277 -16.07 -5.33 6.50
C GLY A 277 -14.91 -4.89 5.60
N TRP A 278 -13.72 -5.47 5.76
CA TRP A 278 -12.58 -5.18 4.90
C TRP A 278 -12.57 -6.05 3.66
N THR A 279 -12.24 -5.45 2.51
CA THR A 279 -12.02 -6.19 1.27
C THR A 279 -10.73 -7.00 1.37
N VAL A 280 -10.87 -8.33 1.36
CA VAL A 280 -9.77 -9.29 1.39
C VAL A 280 -9.56 -9.83 -0.01
N TYR A 281 -8.31 -9.86 -0.46
CA TYR A 281 -7.94 -10.42 -1.76
C TYR A 281 -7.34 -11.80 -1.58
N GLY A 282 -7.86 -12.78 -2.32
CA GLY A 282 -7.34 -14.15 -2.42
C GLY A 282 -6.99 -14.53 -3.85
N LYS A 283 -6.51 -15.76 -4.03
CA LYS A 283 -6.27 -16.34 -5.36
C LYS A 283 -6.58 -17.83 -5.42
N VAL A 284 -7.07 -18.28 -6.55
CA VAL A 284 -7.18 -19.71 -6.92
C VAL A 284 -6.08 -19.99 -7.92
N VAL A 285 -5.33 -21.07 -7.72
CA VAL A 285 -4.27 -21.59 -8.60
C VAL A 285 -4.68 -22.98 -9.07
N LEU A 286 -4.69 -23.20 -10.38
CA LEU A 286 -4.99 -24.47 -11.03
C LEU A 286 -3.72 -25.33 -11.15
N GLU A 287 -3.87 -26.64 -11.30
CA GLU A 287 -2.72 -27.56 -11.48
C GLU A 287 -1.89 -27.27 -12.73
N ASP A 288 -2.47 -26.60 -13.73
CA ASP A 288 -1.79 -26.15 -14.95
C ASP A 288 -1.00 -24.84 -14.76
N GLY A 289 -1.04 -24.25 -13.55
CA GLY A 289 -0.33 -23.03 -13.18
C GLY A 289 -1.10 -21.73 -13.46
N ARG A 290 -2.26 -21.77 -14.13
CA ARG A 290 -3.13 -20.59 -14.25
C ARG A 290 -3.67 -20.21 -12.88
N PHE A 291 -3.80 -18.91 -12.63
CA PHE A 291 -4.40 -18.43 -11.40
C PHE A 291 -5.34 -17.25 -11.66
N ARG A 292 -6.32 -17.07 -10.77
CA ARG A 292 -7.20 -15.90 -10.79
C ARG A 292 -7.39 -15.36 -9.39
N ARG A 293 -7.35 -14.04 -9.26
CA ARG A 293 -7.62 -13.36 -8.01
C ARG A 293 -9.12 -13.21 -7.80
N PHE A 294 -9.52 -13.23 -6.55
CA PHE A 294 -10.86 -12.90 -6.12
C PHE A 294 -10.81 -11.94 -4.93
N SER A 295 -11.89 -11.21 -4.71
CA SER A 295 -12.07 -10.39 -3.53
C SER A 295 -13.31 -10.85 -2.78
N TRP A 296 -13.27 -10.75 -1.46
CA TRP A 296 -14.39 -11.08 -0.59
C TRP A 296 -14.34 -10.22 0.67
N VAL A 297 -15.44 -10.17 1.41
CA VAL A 297 -15.56 -9.38 2.62
C VAL A 297 -16.05 -10.30 3.73
N PRO A 298 -15.27 -10.54 4.80
CA PRO A 298 -15.76 -11.31 5.94
C PRO A 298 -16.84 -10.50 6.66
N ARG A 299 -17.96 -11.16 6.98
CA ARG A 299 -19.15 -10.54 7.58
C ARG A 299 -19.63 -11.36 8.76
N TYR A 300 -20.16 -10.67 9.77
CA TYR A 300 -20.85 -11.30 10.88
C TYR A 300 -22.34 -10.93 10.87
N THR A 301 -23.17 -11.79 11.45
CA THR A 301 -24.56 -11.45 11.77
C THR A 301 -24.62 -10.37 12.84
N ALA A 302 -25.83 -9.86 13.12
CA ALA A 302 -26.04 -8.91 14.22
C ALA A 302 -25.70 -9.55 15.58
N GLU A 303 -25.95 -10.85 15.71
CA GLU A 303 -25.68 -11.68 16.88
C GLU A 303 -24.20 -12.01 17.05
N GLY A 304 -23.38 -11.83 16.01
CA GLY A 304 -21.94 -12.09 16.05
C GLY A 304 -21.53 -13.47 15.55
N ASP A 305 -22.36 -14.12 14.73
CA ASP A 305 -22.02 -15.37 14.06
C ASP A 305 -21.35 -15.11 12.70
N PRO A 306 -20.25 -15.82 12.35
CA PRO A 306 -19.56 -15.61 11.07
C PRO A 306 -20.43 -16.10 9.91
N ILE A 307 -20.54 -15.30 8.85
CA ILE A 307 -21.29 -15.64 7.63
C ILE A 307 -20.32 -16.28 6.63
N PRO A 308 -20.49 -17.57 6.26
CA PRO A 308 -19.66 -18.19 5.23
C PRO A 308 -19.88 -17.53 3.87
N GLU A 309 -18.78 -17.19 3.19
CA GLU A 309 -18.85 -16.51 1.89
C GLU A 309 -18.67 -17.52 0.75
N GLU A 310 -19.68 -17.65 -0.10
CA GLU A 310 -19.60 -18.47 -1.32
C GLU A 310 -19.09 -17.64 -2.49
N LEU A 311 -18.07 -18.17 -3.16
CA LEU A 311 -17.41 -17.51 -4.28
C LEU A 311 -17.34 -18.44 -5.47
N GLU A 312 -17.54 -17.85 -6.65
CA GLU A 312 -17.26 -18.49 -7.93
C GLU A 312 -16.15 -17.71 -8.64
N VAL A 313 -15.08 -18.42 -8.96
CA VAL A 313 -13.98 -17.89 -9.78
C VAL A 313 -14.04 -18.61 -11.12
N THR A 314 -14.45 -17.86 -12.14
CA THR A 314 -14.46 -18.36 -13.53
C THR A 314 -13.04 -18.32 -14.10
N PHE A 315 -12.76 -19.10 -15.12
CA PHE A 315 -11.56 -19.07 -15.95
C PHE A 315 -12.02 -18.98 -17.42
N GLU A 316 -11.09 -19.13 -18.38
CA GLU A 316 -11.44 -19.13 -19.81
C GLU A 316 -12.31 -20.35 -20.17
N GLU A 317 -13.01 -20.29 -21.30
CA GLU A 317 -13.79 -21.42 -21.86
C GLU A 317 -14.88 -22.01 -20.93
N GLY A 318 -15.44 -21.22 -20.01
CA GLY A 318 -16.55 -21.66 -19.14
C GLY A 318 -16.11 -22.50 -17.94
N GLU A 319 -14.80 -22.59 -17.69
CA GLU A 319 -14.24 -23.21 -16.49
C GLU A 319 -14.60 -22.38 -15.25
N ALA A 320 -14.97 -23.04 -14.14
CA ALA A 320 -15.31 -22.37 -12.89
C ALA A 320 -14.95 -23.20 -11.66
N VAL A 321 -14.49 -22.48 -10.63
CA VAL A 321 -14.19 -23.01 -9.31
C VAL A 321 -15.11 -22.34 -8.29
N ARG A 322 -16.01 -23.11 -7.69
CA ARG A 322 -16.90 -22.69 -6.59
C ARG A 322 -16.38 -23.21 -5.26
N PHE A 323 -16.23 -22.32 -4.30
CA PHE A 323 -15.78 -22.64 -2.97
C PHE A 323 -16.44 -21.73 -1.94
N ARG A 324 -16.48 -22.18 -0.69
CA ARG A 324 -17.00 -21.46 0.45
C ARG A 324 -15.86 -21.14 1.41
N LEU A 325 -15.81 -19.90 1.87
CA LEU A 325 -14.84 -19.41 2.84
C LEU A 325 -15.50 -19.30 4.21
N HIS A 326 -15.02 -20.11 5.15
CA HIS A 326 -15.39 -20.01 6.56
C HIS A 326 -14.32 -19.19 7.26
N HIS A 327 -14.71 -18.14 7.97
CA HIS A 327 -13.77 -17.22 8.57
C HIS A 327 -13.95 -17.04 10.08
N GLN A 328 -12.87 -16.62 10.73
CA GLN A 328 -12.83 -16.13 12.12
C GLN A 328 -12.18 -14.75 12.14
N ALA A 329 -12.68 -13.84 11.32
CA ALA A 329 -12.20 -12.46 11.26
C ALA A 329 -12.50 -11.72 12.58
N PHE A 330 -11.68 -10.73 12.90
CA PHE A 330 -11.91 -9.88 14.05
C PHE A 330 -13.08 -8.96 13.76
N ALA A 331 -14.04 -8.93 14.67
CA ALA A 331 -15.17 -8.02 14.62
C ALA A 331 -15.36 -7.38 16.00
N LEU A 332 -15.98 -6.20 16.01
CA LEU A 332 -16.34 -5.53 17.25
C LEU A 332 -17.83 -5.22 17.23
N ARG A 333 -18.49 -5.50 18.36
CA ARG A 333 -19.87 -5.09 18.62
C ARG A 333 -19.90 -4.19 19.83
N PHE A 334 -20.89 -3.33 19.89
CA PHE A 334 -21.12 -2.46 21.03
C PHE A 334 -22.36 -2.91 21.78
N SER A 335 -22.41 -2.64 23.08
CA SER A 335 -23.61 -2.87 23.88
C SER A 335 -24.82 -2.05 23.40
N ARG A 336 -24.60 -0.99 22.59
CA ARG A 336 -25.61 -0.06 22.10
C ARG A 336 -25.32 0.35 20.65
N PRO A 337 -26.36 0.65 19.84
CA PRO A 337 -26.20 1.08 18.44
C PRO A 337 -25.82 2.55 18.26
N LEU A 338 -25.84 3.32 19.35
CA LEU A 338 -25.53 4.74 19.43
C LEU A 338 -24.83 4.98 20.76
N TRP A 339 -23.75 5.78 20.75
CA TRP A 339 -23.08 6.18 21.99
C TRP A 339 -23.36 7.64 22.33
N ARG A 340 -23.52 7.91 23.63
CA ARG A 340 -23.64 9.26 24.17
C ARG A 340 -22.47 9.52 25.11
N PRO A 341 -21.72 10.62 24.91
CA PRO A 341 -20.67 11.04 25.83
C PRO A 341 -21.14 11.03 27.30
N GLY A 342 -20.39 10.35 28.17
CA GLY A 342 -20.72 10.19 29.59
C GLY A 342 -21.54 8.94 29.94
N GLU A 343 -22.04 8.19 28.94
CA GLU A 343 -22.59 6.85 29.16
C GLU A 343 -21.50 5.78 28.99
N PRO A 344 -21.50 4.71 29.81
CA PRO A 344 -20.54 3.62 29.66
C PRO A 344 -20.75 2.89 28.33
N LEU A 345 -19.66 2.60 27.62
CA LEU A 345 -19.66 1.85 26.37
C LEU A 345 -18.85 0.57 26.52
N GLU A 346 -19.49 -0.57 26.28
CA GLU A 346 -18.82 -1.87 26.35
C GLU A 346 -18.49 -2.38 24.94
N PRO A 347 -17.19 -2.38 24.55
CA PRO A 347 -16.74 -3.04 23.33
C PRO A 347 -16.70 -4.57 23.53
N ARG A 348 -17.41 -5.31 22.69
CA ARG A 348 -17.46 -6.78 22.69
C ARG A 348 -16.64 -7.32 21.51
N PRO A 349 -15.40 -7.80 21.75
CA PRO A 349 -14.56 -8.36 20.70
C PRO A 349 -15.09 -9.74 20.28
N ILE A 350 -15.06 -10.00 18.98
CA ILE A 350 -15.42 -11.29 18.38
C ILE A 350 -14.19 -11.79 17.60
N GLY A 351 -13.77 -13.03 17.89
CA GLY A 351 -12.66 -13.66 17.18
C GLY A 351 -11.25 -13.24 17.65
N PHE A 352 -11.12 -12.38 18.67
CA PHE A 352 -9.83 -11.97 19.25
C PHE A 352 -9.90 -11.61 20.73
N ASN A 353 -8.71 -11.48 21.34
CA ASN A 353 -8.53 -11.04 22.72
C ASN A 353 -7.91 -9.63 22.74
N ILE A 354 -8.57 -8.67 23.40
CA ILE A 354 -8.11 -7.27 23.51
C ILE A 354 -6.74 -7.18 24.22
N ALA A 355 -6.43 -8.10 25.15
CA ALA A 355 -5.12 -8.12 25.80
C ALA A 355 -3.97 -8.46 24.84
N GLN A 356 -4.25 -9.17 23.75
CA GLN A 356 -3.28 -9.51 22.70
C GLN A 356 -3.33 -8.49 21.54
N TYR A 357 -4.52 -8.00 21.22
CA TYR A 357 -4.76 -7.04 20.14
C TYR A 357 -5.45 -5.81 20.72
N PRO A 358 -4.69 -4.83 21.24
CA PRO A 358 -5.26 -3.69 21.92
C PRO A 358 -6.12 -2.83 20.97
N LEU A 359 -7.12 -2.20 21.54
CA LEU A 359 -8.00 -1.25 20.87
C LEU A 359 -7.60 0.18 21.20
N ARG A 360 -7.81 1.08 20.25
CA ARG A 360 -7.83 2.52 20.51
C ARG A 360 -9.07 3.15 19.91
N PHE A 361 -9.49 4.24 20.52
CA PHE A 361 -10.73 4.95 20.23
C PHE A 361 -10.38 6.34 19.74
N LEU A 362 -11.06 6.80 18.69
CA LEU A 362 -10.87 8.12 18.11
C LEU A 362 -12.24 8.68 17.70
N LEU A 363 -12.37 10.00 17.67
CA LEU A 363 -13.51 10.66 17.06
C LEU A 363 -13.20 11.00 15.60
N ALA A 364 -14.18 10.85 14.71
CA ALA A 364 -14.02 11.18 13.30
C ALA A 364 -13.76 12.67 13.07
N SER A 365 -14.24 13.53 13.97
CA SER A 365 -13.95 14.97 14.00
C SER A 365 -12.48 15.32 14.29
N GLY A 366 -11.69 14.39 14.85
CA GLY A 366 -10.29 14.57 15.23
C GLY A 366 -10.01 14.38 16.72
N GLY A 367 -8.78 14.67 17.15
CA GLY A 367 -8.29 14.47 18.51
C GLY A 367 -7.24 13.37 18.64
N GLU A 368 -6.71 13.19 19.85
CA GLU A 368 -5.77 12.10 20.13
C GLU A 368 -6.50 10.77 20.31
N ALA A 369 -5.87 9.68 19.87
CA ALA A 369 -6.39 8.34 20.13
C ALA A 369 -6.26 8.01 21.63
N ARG A 370 -7.30 7.40 22.19
CA ARG A 370 -7.34 7.01 23.61
C ARG A 370 -7.54 5.51 23.78
N GLU A 371 -7.17 4.98 24.94
CA GLU A 371 -7.35 3.56 25.25
C GLU A 371 -8.78 3.23 25.69
N ARG A 372 -9.54 4.25 26.12
CA ARG A 372 -10.91 4.12 26.58
C ARG A 372 -11.83 5.16 25.92
N PRO A 373 -13.08 4.82 25.55
CA PRO A 373 -14.04 5.78 25.02
C PRO A 373 -14.26 6.98 25.94
N GLU A 374 -14.27 6.76 27.26
CA GLU A 374 -14.54 7.80 28.26
C GLU A 374 -13.46 8.89 28.31
N GLU A 375 -12.27 8.61 27.81
CA GLU A 375 -11.13 9.54 27.75
C GLU A 375 -11.18 10.47 26.54
N LEU A 376 -12.13 10.26 25.61
CA LEU A 376 -12.34 11.13 24.44
C LEU A 376 -13.07 12.44 24.79
N LEU A 377 -13.50 12.60 26.05
CA LEU A 377 -14.19 13.80 26.51
C LEU A 377 -13.19 14.95 26.69
N GLY A 378 -13.45 16.10 26.05
CA GLY A 378 -12.69 17.34 26.26
C GLY A 378 -11.95 17.90 25.03
N GLU A 379 -11.72 17.09 23.99
CA GLU A 379 -10.96 17.52 22.80
C GLU A 379 -11.66 17.08 21.50
N GLY A 380 -11.91 18.01 20.58
CA GLY A 380 -12.33 17.71 19.20
C GLY A 380 -13.77 17.26 18.99
N LEU A 381 -14.60 17.13 20.03
CA LEU A 381 -15.99 16.64 19.93
C LEU A 381 -16.88 17.56 19.06
N SER A 382 -17.56 16.97 18.08
CA SER A 382 -18.57 17.65 17.24
C SER A 382 -20.00 17.33 17.71
N LEU A 383 -20.99 18.17 17.36
CA LEU A 383 -22.41 17.89 17.66
C LEU A 383 -22.93 16.63 16.97
N THR A 384 -22.35 16.29 15.82
CA THR A 384 -22.56 15.03 15.09
C THR A 384 -21.19 14.41 14.84
N ASP A 385 -20.97 13.21 15.36
CA ASP A 385 -19.66 12.56 15.31
C ASP A 385 -19.78 11.04 15.14
N GLU A 386 -18.66 10.40 14.82
CA GLU A 386 -18.52 8.94 14.79
C GLU A 386 -17.34 8.52 15.66
N LEU A 387 -17.59 7.57 16.57
CA LEU A 387 -16.56 6.89 17.32
C LEU A 387 -15.93 5.85 16.40
N ILE A 388 -14.70 6.10 15.99
CA ILE A 388 -13.87 5.16 15.24
C ILE A 388 -13.12 4.29 16.24
N VAL A 389 -13.15 2.97 16.01
CA VAL A 389 -12.36 2.03 16.81
C VAL A 389 -11.37 1.35 15.92
N GLU A 390 -10.12 1.37 16.35
CA GLU A 390 -9.01 0.71 15.66
C GLU A 390 -8.41 -0.38 16.53
N VAL A 391 -7.98 -1.45 15.88
CA VAL A 391 -7.26 -2.57 16.50
C VAL A 391 -5.82 -2.57 16.02
N ARG A 392 -4.88 -2.88 16.91
CA ARG A 392 -3.48 -3.08 16.55
C ARG A 392 -3.30 -4.50 16.03
N THR A 393 -2.90 -4.65 14.77
CA THR A 393 -2.63 -5.95 14.18
C THR A 393 -1.12 -6.21 14.17
N GLU A 394 -0.63 -7.18 14.93
CA GLU A 394 0.81 -7.48 14.98
C GLU A 394 1.35 -7.98 13.61
N GLY A 395 2.44 -7.36 13.16
CA GLY A 395 3.15 -7.78 11.95
C GLY A 395 4.05 -6.68 11.39
N GLN A 396 5.26 -6.55 11.92
CA GLN A 396 6.37 -5.71 11.42
C GLN A 396 6.23 -4.17 11.48
N ARG A 397 5.03 -3.60 11.65
CA ARG A 397 4.82 -2.16 11.83
C ARG A 397 3.81 -1.87 12.92
N ASP A 398 3.91 -0.67 13.51
CA ASP A 398 2.97 -0.16 14.50
C ASP A 398 1.67 0.30 13.81
N GLU A 399 0.98 -0.64 13.16
CA GLU A 399 -0.15 -0.36 12.27
C GLU A 399 -1.49 -0.60 12.98
N TRP A 400 -2.31 0.45 13.00
CA TRP A 400 -3.65 0.46 13.55
C TRP A 400 -4.66 0.43 12.42
N ARG A 401 -5.69 -0.41 12.57
CA ARG A 401 -6.72 -0.58 11.53
C ARG A 401 -8.11 -0.44 12.10
N ARG A 402 -8.95 0.34 11.41
CA ARG A 402 -10.37 0.50 11.75
C ARG A 402 -11.08 -0.85 11.74
N ILE A 403 -11.67 -1.23 12.86
CA ILE A 403 -12.46 -2.46 13.02
C ILE A 403 -13.95 -2.17 13.19
N ALA A 404 -14.32 -0.97 13.67
CA ALA A 404 -15.70 -0.57 13.80
C ALA A 404 -15.87 0.95 13.74
N ALA A 405 -17.11 1.38 13.53
CA ALA A 405 -17.54 2.73 13.80
C ALA A 405 -18.92 2.73 14.45
N LEU A 406 -19.16 3.70 15.33
CA LEU A 406 -20.39 3.85 16.07
C LEU A 406 -20.83 5.32 16.02
N PRO A 407 -22.08 5.63 15.62
CA PRO A 407 -22.58 6.99 15.67
C PRO A 407 -22.56 7.54 17.11
N VAL A 408 -22.26 8.83 17.24
CA VAL A 408 -22.22 9.54 18.53
C VAL A 408 -23.31 10.62 18.54
N GLU A 409 -24.16 10.59 19.57
CA GLU A 409 -25.15 11.64 19.82
C GLU A 409 -24.67 12.53 20.96
N VAL A 410 -24.32 13.77 20.62
CA VAL A 410 -23.95 14.78 21.60
C VAL A 410 -25.19 15.59 21.99
N ARG A 411 -25.54 15.56 23.28
CA ARG A 411 -26.59 16.39 23.86
C ARG A 411 -25.95 17.50 24.67
N PRO A 412 -25.61 18.64 24.04
CA PRO A 412 -24.93 19.72 24.73
C PRO A 412 -25.83 20.33 25.80
N HIS A 413 -25.24 20.63 26.95
CA HIS A 413 -25.82 21.50 27.96
C HIS A 413 -24.80 22.59 28.32
N LEU A 414 -25.24 23.84 28.31
CA LEU A 414 -24.43 25.00 28.67
C LEU A 414 -24.66 25.40 30.14
N GLU A 415 -23.58 25.47 30.91
CA GLU A 415 -23.57 26.07 32.24
C GLU A 415 -22.66 27.31 32.25
N ALA A 416 -23.13 28.38 32.89
CA ALA A 416 -22.33 29.59 33.08
C ALA A 416 -22.59 30.21 34.45
N TRP A 417 -21.55 30.73 35.09
CA TRP A 417 -21.62 31.35 36.41
C TRP A 417 -20.66 32.54 36.51
N VAL A 418 -20.79 33.30 37.60
CA VAL A 418 -20.01 34.52 37.82
C VAL A 418 -19.16 34.38 39.07
N GLU A 419 -17.86 34.60 38.92
CA GLU A 419 -16.87 34.64 40.01
C GLU A 419 -16.25 36.05 40.10
N PRO A 420 -15.43 36.35 41.14
CA PRO A 420 -14.77 37.66 41.27
C PRO A 420 -13.91 38.06 40.06
N GLU A 421 -13.32 37.07 39.37
CA GLU A 421 -12.45 37.31 38.21
C GLU A 421 -13.21 37.60 36.92
N GLY A 422 -14.44 37.07 36.79
CA GLY A 422 -15.15 37.10 35.51
C GLY A 422 -16.36 36.17 35.42
N VAL A 423 -16.86 36.04 34.19
CA VAL A 423 -17.85 35.02 33.83
C VAL A 423 -17.11 33.77 33.37
N PHE A 424 -17.50 32.63 33.94
CA PHE A 424 -17.02 31.32 33.57
C PHE A 424 -18.14 30.54 32.86
N ALA A 425 -17.76 29.71 31.91
CA ALA A 425 -18.68 28.81 31.23
C ALA A 425 -18.05 27.42 31.04
N ARG A 426 -18.88 26.38 31.10
CA ARG A 426 -18.53 25.01 30.74
C ARG A 426 -19.68 24.33 29.99
N THR A 427 -19.36 23.25 29.30
CA THR A 427 -20.35 22.45 28.58
C THR A 427 -20.40 21.04 29.13
N TYR A 428 -21.54 20.38 28.96
CA TYR A 428 -21.68 18.93 29.17
C TYR A 428 -22.16 18.28 27.86
N PRO A 429 -21.41 17.30 27.29
CA PRO A 429 -20.06 16.89 27.68
C PRO A 429 -19.02 18.03 27.54
N PRO A 430 -17.87 17.95 28.24
CA PRO A 430 -16.84 18.99 28.22
C PRO A 430 -16.14 19.08 26.85
N GLY A 431 -15.57 20.24 26.53
CA GLY A 431 -14.77 20.44 25.32
C GLY A 431 -15.55 20.96 24.10
N LEU A 432 -16.79 21.41 24.27
CA LEU A 432 -17.52 22.06 23.18
C LEU A 432 -17.20 23.57 23.14
N PRO A 433 -16.96 24.15 21.96
CA PRO A 433 -16.75 25.58 21.83
C PRO A 433 -18.06 26.36 22.05
N VAL A 434 -17.99 27.43 22.83
CA VAL A 434 -19.14 28.31 23.11
C VAL A 434 -18.95 29.67 22.44
N GLY A 435 -20.04 30.20 21.88
CA GLY A 435 -20.07 31.58 21.41
C GLY A 435 -20.28 32.54 22.58
N VAL A 436 -19.60 33.67 22.55
CA VAL A 436 -19.62 34.65 23.64
C VAL A 436 -19.73 36.05 23.06
N GLN A 437 -20.62 36.84 23.64
CA GLN A 437 -20.79 38.26 23.31
C GLN A 437 -20.81 39.07 24.60
N VAL A 438 -19.94 40.09 24.68
CA VAL A 438 -19.74 40.94 25.85
C VAL A 438 -20.14 42.37 25.50
N LEU A 439 -21.06 42.94 26.27
CA LEU A 439 -21.57 44.29 26.10
C LEU A 439 -21.27 45.15 27.34
N ALA A 440 -20.87 46.41 27.14
CA ALA A 440 -20.84 47.44 28.17
C ALA A 440 -22.01 48.41 27.92
N GLY A 441 -23.08 48.28 28.71
CA GLY A 441 -24.37 48.88 28.37
C GLY A 441 -24.94 48.24 27.10
N GLU A 442 -25.09 49.04 26.04
CA GLU A 442 -25.55 48.60 24.71
C GLU A 442 -24.40 48.41 23.70
N ARG A 443 -23.17 48.75 24.08
CA ARG A 443 -22.02 48.72 23.15
C ARG A 443 -21.32 47.37 23.20
N PRO A 444 -21.09 46.70 22.06
CA PRO A 444 -20.30 45.47 22.01
C PRO A 444 -18.83 45.77 22.28
N VAL A 445 -18.27 45.05 23.25
CA VAL A 445 -16.86 45.15 23.67
C VAL A 445 -16.06 44.00 23.07
N TRP A 446 -16.66 42.82 23.01
CA TRP A 446 -16.02 41.63 22.44
C TRP A 446 -17.06 40.61 21.97
N GLU A 447 -16.73 39.90 20.89
CA GLU A 447 -17.51 38.77 20.39
C GLU A 447 -16.55 37.73 19.81
N GLY A 448 -16.79 36.46 20.11
CA GLY A 448 -15.94 35.38 19.61
C GLY A 448 -16.37 34.01 20.10
N VAL A 449 -15.57 33.01 19.74
CA VAL A 449 -15.75 31.62 20.14
C VAL A 449 -14.64 31.23 21.10
N VAL A 450 -15.00 30.60 22.22
CA VAL A 450 -14.06 30.16 23.27
C VAL A 450 -14.18 28.66 23.45
N GLN A 451 -13.03 27.97 23.45
CA GLN A 451 -12.95 26.56 23.79
C GLN A 451 -13.15 26.38 25.30
N THR A 452 -14.07 25.52 25.73
CA THR A 452 -14.36 25.29 27.15
C THR A 452 -13.59 24.11 27.74
N GLU A 453 -13.17 24.25 29.00
CA GLU A 453 -12.49 23.21 29.79
C GLU A 453 -13.45 22.60 30.83
N THR A 454 -13.11 21.41 31.32
CA THR A 454 -13.94 20.64 32.28
C THR A 454 -14.26 21.39 33.58
N GLN A 455 -13.30 22.20 34.08
CA GLN A 455 -13.48 22.98 35.31
C GLN A 455 -14.20 24.32 35.08
N GLY A 456 -14.40 24.72 33.82
CA GLY A 456 -14.90 26.04 33.44
C GLY A 456 -13.82 26.95 32.88
N THR A 457 -14.16 27.66 31.83
CA THR A 457 -13.28 28.61 31.16
C THR A 457 -13.75 30.03 31.38
N LEU A 458 -12.81 30.92 31.70
CA LEU A 458 -13.05 32.35 31.80
C LEU A 458 -13.38 32.94 30.42
N VAL A 459 -14.66 33.20 30.17
CA VAL A 459 -15.14 33.70 28.88
C VAL A 459 -15.22 35.23 28.81
N ALA A 460 -15.29 35.90 29.96
CA ALA A 460 -15.26 37.36 30.04
C ALA A 460 -14.63 37.82 31.36
N ARG A 461 -13.68 38.75 31.29
CA ARG A 461 -12.99 39.30 32.47
C ARG A 461 -13.76 40.46 33.10
N ALA A 462 -13.65 40.58 34.42
CA ALA A 462 -14.14 41.76 35.13
C ALA A 462 -13.37 43.03 34.73
N THR A 463 -14.11 44.11 34.51
CA THR A 463 -13.57 45.43 34.14
C THR A 463 -14.11 46.51 35.07
N TRP A 464 -13.66 47.75 34.91
CA TRP A 464 -14.11 48.88 35.74
C TRP A 464 -15.55 49.34 35.45
N VAL A 465 -16.20 48.78 34.42
CA VAL A 465 -17.60 49.06 34.05
C VAL A 465 -18.45 47.79 34.12
N PRO A 466 -19.76 47.90 34.35
CA PRO A 466 -20.63 46.73 34.36
C PRO A 466 -20.75 46.13 32.95
N LEU A 467 -20.75 44.80 32.87
CA LEU A 467 -20.83 44.05 31.61
C LEU A 467 -22.07 43.16 31.57
N ARG A 468 -22.67 43.04 30.38
CA ARG A 468 -23.66 42.00 30.05
C ARG A 468 -22.96 40.98 29.16
N VAL A 469 -22.94 39.73 29.60
CA VAL A 469 -22.27 38.64 28.89
C VAL A 469 -23.34 37.65 28.44
N ARG A 470 -23.43 37.42 27.14
CA ARG A 470 -24.23 36.36 26.54
C ARG A 470 -23.29 35.22 26.17
N VAL A 471 -23.58 34.02 26.67
CA VAL A 471 -22.89 32.79 26.30
C VAL A 471 -23.90 31.89 25.59
N TYR A 472 -23.55 31.30 24.46
CA TYR A 472 -24.47 30.47 23.68
C TYR A 472 -23.80 29.25 23.04
N LEU A 473 -24.56 28.18 22.90
CA LEU A 473 -24.14 26.91 22.30
C LEU A 473 -25.34 26.30 21.56
N GLY A 474 -25.24 26.17 20.23
CA GLY A 474 -26.38 25.71 19.42
C GLY A 474 -27.61 26.60 19.63
N GLY A 475 -28.70 26.01 20.13
CA GLY A 475 -29.94 26.71 20.47
C GLY A 475 -30.03 27.29 21.89
N GLU A 476 -29.07 26.98 22.78
CA GLU A 476 -29.06 27.46 24.16
C GLU A 476 -28.35 28.82 24.27
N ALA A 477 -28.88 29.73 25.10
CA ALA A 477 -28.23 31.01 25.43
C ALA A 477 -28.48 31.41 26.88
N LEU A 478 -27.40 31.78 27.60
CA LEU A 478 -27.44 32.30 28.96
C LEU A 478 -26.97 33.75 28.99
N PHE A 479 -27.62 34.57 29.81
CA PHE A 479 -27.30 35.97 29.99
C PHE A 479 -26.86 36.23 31.43
N LEU A 480 -25.64 36.70 31.60
CA LEU A 480 -25.05 37.01 32.90
C LEU A 480 -24.70 38.49 32.97
N THR A 481 -24.84 39.06 34.18
CA THR A 481 -24.43 40.43 34.46
C THR A 481 -23.23 40.40 35.40
N LEU A 482 -22.17 41.08 35.01
CA LEU A 482 -20.94 41.16 35.77
C LEU A 482 -20.77 42.55 36.36
N ALA A 483 -20.56 42.61 37.68
CA ALA A 483 -20.34 43.85 38.41
C ALA A 483 -18.95 44.45 38.10
N PRO A 484 -18.76 45.77 38.31
CA PRO A 484 -17.44 46.38 38.19
C PRO A 484 -16.41 45.71 39.09
N LYS A 485 -15.16 45.65 38.63
CA LYS A 485 -14.02 45.08 39.35
C LYS A 485 -13.90 45.73 40.73
N GLY A 486 -13.79 44.88 41.77
CA GLY A 486 -13.66 45.31 43.17
C GLY A 486 -14.98 45.56 43.91
N TRP A 487 -16.13 45.42 43.24
CA TRP A 487 -17.45 45.54 43.88
C TRP A 487 -18.01 44.18 44.30
N PRO A 488 -18.53 44.02 45.53
CA PRO A 488 -19.20 42.79 45.93
C PRO A 488 -20.44 42.51 45.07
N GLN A 489 -20.52 41.32 44.44
CA GLN A 489 -21.66 40.95 43.59
C GLN A 489 -23.01 41.06 44.31
N GLY A 490 -23.06 40.75 45.61
CA GLY A 490 -24.28 40.84 46.41
C GLY A 490 -24.85 42.26 46.47
N TRP A 491 -23.99 43.29 46.42
CA TRP A 491 -24.41 44.69 46.48
C TRP A 491 -24.93 45.16 45.12
N TRP A 492 -24.31 44.70 44.03
CA TRP A 492 -24.76 44.98 42.67
C TRP A 492 -26.12 44.32 42.36
N ARG A 493 -26.36 43.08 42.81
CA ARG A 493 -27.64 42.37 42.63
C ARG A 493 -28.81 43.04 43.36
N LEU A 494 -28.55 43.84 44.39
CA LEU A 494 -29.57 44.63 45.09
C LEU A 494 -29.95 45.93 44.35
N GLY A 495 -29.47 46.11 43.11
CA GLY A 495 -29.78 47.30 42.30
C GLY A 495 -28.99 48.55 42.70
N LEU A 496 -28.07 48.46 43.65
CA LEU A 496 -27.32 49.60 44.20
C LEU A 496 -26.26 50.18 43.25
N GLY A 497 -26.16 49.66 42.03
CA GLY A 497 -25.33 50.26 40.98
C GLY A 497 -26.01 50.45 39.62
N LEU A 498 -27.32 50.17 39.53
CA LEU A 498 -28.14 50.81 38.51
C LEU A 498 -28.61 52.13 39.11
N GLY A 499 -27.88 53.20 38.81
CA GLY A 499 -28.40 54.55 38.98
C GLY A 499 -29.81 54.58 38.41
N SER A 500 -30.76 54.88 39.28
CA SER A 500 -32.18 54.95 39.00
C SER A 500 -32.48 55.53 37.62
N SER A 501 -32.93 54.71 36.67
CA SER A 501 -33.89 55.20 35.68
C SER A 501 -35.25 55.30 36.39
N ARG A 502 -35.38 56.32 37.24
CA ARG A 502 -36.70 56.80 37.64
C ARG A 502 -37.20 57.71 36.52
N VAL A 503 -38.21 57.21 35.82
CA VAL A 503 -39.40 57.92 35.31
C VAL A 503 -39.21 59.43 35.04
N GLY A 504 -39.32 59.80 33.76
CA GLY A 504 -39.41 61.17 33.25
C GLY A 504 -39.31 61.18 31.75
#